data_AF-U1YII0-F1
#
_entry.id   AF-U1YII0-F1
#
_cell.length_a   1.000
_cell.length_b   1.000
_cell.length_c   1.000
_cell.angle_alpha   90.00
_cell.angle_beta   90.00
_cell.angle_gamma   90.00
#
_symmetry.space_group_name_H-M   'P 1'
#
loop_
_entity.id
_entity.type
_entity.pdbx_description
1 polymer ?
#
loop_
_entity_poly.entity_id
_entity_poly.type
_entity_poly.pdbx_seq_one_letter_code
_entity_poly.pdbx_strand_id
1 'polypeptide(L)'
;MAWYDLGTVKVTVNSSTVTGTGTKWLAGARQGEAFVAPDGRLYEVLNIASDTSLTLTKPYRGATATGQPYALAPMQGYVKELADRAAELVPVLAEIGTAAKGTLATSTQDPAPGRVMRTGDWGFGGSAGVDGEKTILSNPINGIYRSGSADVGKPDGTSSGSSYLKFGWGGTYYGLLYASPVRDAFYMRTINNANANAWKELMTVGRSGLGTYGAMAGIDVFPGSDLAALNIGAGMYYYTGTIGEGSDIPFPAGTGNKEGVVLHRQSGSAGAQLIVSNSGRLAWRGRRSGTYGAFKEGLAAGDYGLGGAQANPPNTRAGVNPSGWYYGTGATTWGGGQFFLDFPYGTTAMNAGFRISTDPYSDRFYMNGAVSGKKEYRPACQLVHDKNIVGDVSAGSVIQTGSNSSGAWTRFADGTQICYGEQYFPGNGWNRKPWHYPVGFVSKPMVTVAGEGDNGGFAAAPILEVQNSGVIFHKVTDSPENDNWARFHCIAVGKWK
;
A
#
# COMPACT_ATOMS: atom_id res chain seq x y z
N MET A 1 -69.42 -38.14 63.50
CA MET A 1 -69.49 -36.77 64.07
C MET A 1 -70.88 -36.63 64.67
N ALA A 2 -70.99 -36.49 65.99
CA ALA A 2 -72.31 -36.39 66.63
C ALA A 2 -72.90 -34.99 66.37
N TRP A 3 -74.20 -34.92 66.11
CA TRP A 3 -74.91 -33.64 65.98
C TRP A 3 -74.94 -32.94 67.33
N TYR A 4 -74.95 -31.60 67.33
CA TYR A 4 -75.03 -30.83 68.57
C TYR A 4 -76.48 -30.70 69.03
N ASP A 5 -76.83 -31.31 70.16
CA ASP A 5 -78.21 -31.41 70.68
C ASP A 5 -78.33 -31.01 72.17
N LEU A 6 -77.29 -30.38 72.73
CA LEU A 6 -77.27 -29.96 74.14
C LEU A 6 -78.28 -28.83 74.40
N GLY A 7 -79.12 -28.99 75.42
CA GLY A 7 -80.10 -27.99 75.84
C GLY A 7 -81.45 -28.13 75.13
N THR A 8 -82.33 -27.14 75.30
CA THR A 8 -83.65 -27.12 74.63
C THR A 8 -83.90 -25.77 73.96
N VAL A 9 -84.84 -25.75 73.02
CA VAL A 9 -85.18 -24.54 72.26
C VAL A 9 -86.64 -24.10 72.45
N LYS A 10 -86.82 -22.79 72.35
CA LYS A 10 -88.09 -22.14 72.05
C LYS A 10 -88.07 -21.67 70.61
N VAL A 11 -89.05 -22.14 69.85
CA VAL A 11 -89.30 -21.78 68.46
C VAL A 11 -90.69 -21.16 68.36
N THR A 12 -90.82 -20.07 67.62
CA THR A 12 -92.10 -19.36 67.44
C THR A 12 -92.50 -19.42 65.98
N VAL A 13 -93.75 -19.79 65.70
CA VAL A 13 -94.26 -19.84 64.33
C VAL A 13 -94.06 -18.49 63.62
N ASN A 14 -93.64 -18.54 62.36
CA ASN A 14 -93.31 -17.37 61.53
C ASN A 14 -92.19 -16.46 62.07
N SER A 15 -91.37 -16.94 63.01
CA SER A 15 -90.17 -16.24 63.49
C SER A 15 -88.90 -16.95 63.00
N SER A 16 -87.87 -16.18 62.64
CA SER A 16 -86.54 -16.71 62.36
C SER A 16 -85.67 -16.85 63.62
N THR A 17 -86.12 -16.33 64.77
CA THR A 17 -85.35 -16.38 66.01
C THR A 17 -85.66 -17.66 66.79
N VAL A 18 -84.61 -18.38 67.16
CA VAL A 18 -84.67 -19.54 68.05
C VAL A 18 -83.97 -19.18 69.35
N THR A 19 -84.65 -19.37 70.48
CA THR A 19 -84.11 -19.08 71.81
C THR A 19 -83.75 -20.38 72.52
N GLY A 20 -82.49 -20.55 72.87
CA GLY A 20 -81.96 -21.72 73.56
C GLY A 20 -81.99 -21.57 75.08
N THR A 21 -82.12 -22.69 75.79
CA THR A 21 -81.96 -22.80 77.25
C THR A 21 -81.02 -23.96 77.55
N GLY A 22 -79.96 -23.69 78.31
CA GLY A 22 -78.90 -24.68 78.58
C GLY A 22 -78.02 -25.00 77.37
N THR A 23 -78.13 -24.21 76.30
CA THR A 23 -77.36 -24.33 75.05
C THR A 23 -76.01 -23.61 75.19
N LYS A 24 -75.03 -24.02 74.39
CA LYS A 24 -73.68 -23.43 74.23
C LYS A 24 -73.32 -23.30 72.74
N TRP A 25 -74.18 -22.62 71.98
CA TRP A 25 -74.09 -22.58 70.52
C TRP A 25 -72.83 -21.95 69.95
N LEU A 26 -72.20 -20.98 70.63
CA LEU A 26 -71.00 -20.34 70.11
C LEU A 26 -69.80 -21.30 70.06
N ALA A 27 -69.75 -22.28 70.96
CA ALA A 27 -68.68 -23.27 71.01
C ALA A 27 -69.03 -24.57 70.24
N GLY A 28 -70.33 -24.89 70.15
CA GLY A 28 -70.80 -26.19 69.67
C GLY A 28 -71.38 -26.22 68.26
N ALA A 29 -71.63 -25.06 67.65
CA ALA A 29 -72.25 -24.95 66.34
C ALA A 29 -71.65 -23.80 65.52
N ARG A 30 -71.96 -23.77 64.23
CA ARG A 30 -71.49 -22.72 63.30
C ARG A 30 -72.62 -22.19 62.43
N GLN A 31 -72.44 -20.96 61.97
CA GLN A 31 -73.25 -20.41 60.88
C GLN A 31 -73.19 -21.33 59.66
N GLY A 32 -74.32 -21.51 58.97
CA GLY A 32 -74.46 -22.39 57.80
C GLY A 32 -74.72 -23.85 58.12
N GLU A 33 -74.72 -24.25 59.40
CA GLU A 33 -75.16 -25.59 59.80
C GLU A 33 -76.67 -25.76 59.66
N ALA A 34 -77.14 -27.00 59.55
CA ALA A 34 -78.56 -27.30 59.46
C ALA A 34 -79.13 -27.50 60.87
N PHE A 35 -80.00 -26.60 61.28
CA PHE A 35 -80.84 -26.69 62.46
C PHE A 35 -82.02 -27.63 62.19
N VAL A 36 -81.99 -28.79 62.82
CA VAL A 36 -83.09 -29.75 62.89
C VAL A 36 -84.07 -29.25 63.93
N ALA A 37 -85.16 -28.66 63.45
CA ALA A 37 -86.16 -28.06 64.32
C ALA A 37 -87.15 -29.11 64.88
N PRO A 38 -87.91 -28.77 65.93
CA PRO A 38 -88.87 -29.69 66.55
C PRO A 38 -89.99 -30.18 65.62
N ASP A 39 -90.25 -29.48 64.50
CA ASP A 39 -91.21 -29.92 63.47
C ASP A 39 -90.62 -30.97 62.49
N GLY A 40 -89.39 -31.43 62.74
CA GLY A 40 -88.68 -32.41 61.92
C GLY A 40 -88.07 -31.83 60.64
N ARG A 41 -88.16 -30.50 60.42
CA ARG A 41 -87.60 -29.85 59.24
C ARG A 41 -86.21 -29.28 59.52
N LEU A 42 -85.43 -29.19 58.45
CA LEU A 42 -84.11 -28.57 58.46
C LEU A 42 -84.21 -27.09 58.06
N TYR A 43 -83.61 -26.25 58.87
CA TYR A 43 -83.45 -24.82 58.62
C TYR A 43 -81.96 -24.49 58.64
N GLU A 44 -81.50 -23.64 57.75
CA GLU A 44 -80.11 -23.20 57.79
C GLU A 44 -79.94 -22.11 58.85
N VAL A 45 -78.89 -22.22 59.66
CA VAL A 45 -78.51 -21.21 60.64
C VAL A 45 -77.89 -20.02 59.92
N LEU A 46 -78.61 -18.90 59.89
CA LEU A 46 -78.10 -17.64 59.33
C LEU A 46 -77.07 -16.99 60.25
N ASN A 47 -77.27 -17.02 61.56
CA ASN A 47 -76.37 -16.42 62.52
C ASN A 47 -76.56 -17.03 63.91
N ILE A 48 -75.50 -17.08 64.71
CA ILE A 48 -75.56 -17.43 66.14
C ILE A 48 -75.20 -16.17 66.91
N ALA A 49 -76.21 -15.49 67.47
CA ALA A 49 -76.03 -14.22 68.14
C ALA A 49 -75.46 -14.39 69.56
N SER A 50 -75.76 -15.51 70.22
CA SER A 50 -75.21 -15.88 71.52
C SER A 50 -75.39 -17.38 71.77
N ASP A 51 -74.87 -17.89 72.89
CA ASP A 51 -75.11 -19.28 73.33
C ASP A 51 -76.58 -19.64 73.46
N THR A 52 -77.49 -18.66 73.58
CA THR A 52 -78.94 -18.84 73.78
C THR A 52 -79.80 -18.17 72.71
N SER A 53 -79.22 -17.62 71.64
CA SER A 53 -79.98 -17.00 70.55
C SER A 53 -79.35 -17.30 69.20
N LEU A 54 -80.11 -17.94 68.30
CA LEU A 54 -79.74 -18.12 66.91
C LEU A 54 -80.84 -17.61 65.96
N THR A 55 -80.44 -17.28 64.74
CA THR A 55 -81.34 -16.84 63.68
C THR A 55 -81.27 -17.82 62.51
N LEU A 56 -82.43 -18.23 62.00
CA LEU A 56 -82.58 -19.08 60.83
C LEU A 56 -82.69 -18.23 59.56
N THR A 57 -82.19 -18.75 58.42
CA THR A 57 -82.30 -18.06 57.11
C THR A 57 -83.74 -17.94 56.64
N LYS A 58 -84.59 -18.90 57.02
CA LYS A 58 -86.03 -18.91 56.73
C LYS A 58 -86.81 -19.01 58.04
N PRO A 59 -87.96 -18.30 58.19
CA PRO A 59 -88.77 -18.37 59.40
C PRO A 59 -89.25 -19.80 59.70
N TYR A 60 -89.31 -20.14 60.99
CA TYR A 60 -89.81 -21.42 61.48
C TYR A 60 -91.31 -21.59 61.15
N ARG A 61 -91.67 -22.76 60.63
CA ARG A 61 -93.03 -23.02 60.07
C ARG A 61 -93.87 -23.96 60.91
N GLY A 62 -93.28 -24.61 61.93
CA GLY A 62 -94.01 -25.43 62.88
C GLY A 62 -94.78 -24.60 63.91
N ALA A 63 -95.64 -25.27 64.68
CA ALA A 63 -96.34 -24.63 65.80
C ALA A 63 -95.36 -24.09 66.84
N THR A 64 -95.68 -22.94 67.46
CA THR A 64 -94.88 -22.36 68.55
C THR A 64 -94.75 -23.35 69.70
N ALA A 65 -93.51 -23.66 70.09
CA ALA A 65 -93.21 -24.62 71.12
C ALA A 65 -92.00 -24.17 71.95
N THR A 66 -92.01 -24.48 73.24
CA THR A 66 -90.95 -24.15 74.20
C THR A 66 -90.41 -25.43 74.84
N GLY A 67 -89.10 -25.45 75.15
CA GLY A 67 -88.46 -26.58 75.82
C GLY A 67 -88.32 -27.83 74.95
N GLN A 68 -88.29 -27.68 73.63
CA GLN A 68 -88.23 -28.81 72.69
C GLN A 68 -86.80 -29.26 72.40
N PRO A 69 -86.59 -30.55 72.07
CA PRO A 69 -85.32 -31.03 71.55
C PRO A 69 -85.05 -30.47 70.15
N TYR A 70 -83.78 -30.34 69.81
CA TYR A 70 -83.29 -29.92 68.50
C TYR A 70 -81.94 -30.59 68.25
N ALA A 71 -81.44 -30.48 67.03
CA ALA A 71 -80.05 -30.82 66.75
C ALA A 71 -79.46 -29.87 65.69
N LEU A 72 -78.16 -29.65 65.74
CA LEU A 72 -77.41 -28.93 64.71
C LEU A 72 -76.49 -29.93 63.99
N ALA A 73 -76.73 -30.06 62.68
CA ALA A 73 -76.01 -30.96 61.80
C ALA A 73 -74.97 -30.17 60.98
N PRO A 74 -73.67 -30.54 61.05
CA PRO A 74 -72.64 -29.89 60.25
C PRO A 74 -72.88 -30.10 58.75
N MET A 75 -73.00 -29.00 57.99
CA MET A 75 -73.12 -29.05 56.53
C MET A 75 -71.74 -28.77 55.90
N GLN A 76 -71.20 -29.70 55.13
CA GLN A 76 -69.82 -29.66 54.58
C GLN A 76 -69.62 -28.65 53.43
N GLY A 77 -70.07 -27.40 53.56
CA GLY A 77 -69.84 -26.34 52.57
C GLY A 77 -68.36 -25.93 52.41
N TYR A 78 -67.55 -26.07 53.47
CA TYR A 78 -66.18 -25.56 53.52
C TYR A 78 -65.11 -26.40 52.78
N VAL A 79 -65.42 -27.61 52.31
CA VAL A 79 -64.41 -28.50 51.66
C VAL A 79 -64.38 -28.33 50.13
N LYS A 80 -65.45 -27.85 49.50
CA LYS A 80 -65.55 -27.73 48.04
C LYS A 80 -64.64 -26.65 47.48
N GLU A 81 -64.65 -25.45 48.06
CA GLU A 81 -63.86 -24.32 47.55
C GLU A 81 -62.34 -24.60 47.63
N LEU A 82 -61.89 -25.24 48.72
CA LEU A 82 -60.50 -25.67 48.85
C LEU A 82 -60.13 -26.73 47.80
N ALA A 83 -61.04 -27.67 47.52
CA ALA A 83 -60.83 -28.71 46.51
C ALA A 83 -60.78 -28.12 45.10
N ASP A 84 -61.66 -27.17 44.76
CA ASP A 84 -61.69 -26.49 43.46
C ASP A 84 -60.40 -25.66 43.26
N ARG A 85 -59.99 -24.86 44.25
CA ARG A 85 -58.73 -24.09 44.19
C ARG A 85 -57.49 -25.00 44.11
N ALA A 86 -57.50 -26.15 44.78
CA ALA A 86 -56.41 -27.13 44.68
C ALA A 86 -56.38 -27.80 43.30
N ALA A 87 -57.53 -28.15 42.73
CA ALA A 87 -57.63 -28.73 41.39
C ALA A 87 -57.15 -27.77 40.29
N GLU A 88 -57.38 -26.46 40.45
CA GLU A 88 -56.85 -25.42 39.55
C GLU A 88 -55.33 -25.26 39.66
N LEU A 89 -54.74 -25.44 40.85
CA LEU A 89 -53.30 -25.30 41.05
C LEU A 89 -52.49 -26.46 40.46
N VAL A 90 -53.05 -27.68 40.42
CA VAL A 90 -52.37 -28.89 39.93
C VAL A 90 -51.84 -28.77 38.48
N PRO A 91 -52.65 -28.37 37.47
CA PRO A 91 -52.13 -28.21 36.10
C PRO A 91 -51.08 -27.10 36.00
N VAL A 92 -51.24 -25.99 36.74
CA VAL A 92 -50.25 -24.91 36.79
C VAL A 92 -48.89 -25.46 37.30
N LEU A 93 -48.90 -26.27 38.37
CA LEU A 93 -47.68 -26.91 38.90
C LEU A 93 -47.11 -28.04 38.01
N ALA A 94 -47.91 -28.58 37.10
CA ALA A 94 -47.43 -29.50 36.07
C ALA A 94 -46.67 -28.75 34.96
N GLU A 95 -47.06 -27.50 34.67
CA GLU A 95 -46.53 -26.69 33.56
C GLU A 95 -45.31 -25.81 33.92
N ILE A 96 -44.98 -25.60 35.21
CA ILE A 96 -43.84 -24.76 35.65
C ILE A 96 -42.44 -25.21 35.17
N GLY A 97 -42.34 -26.27 34.36
CA GLY A 97 -41.11 -26.70 33.70
C GLY A 97 -40.07 -27.33 34.65
N THR A 98 -39.02 -27.90 34.06
CA THR A 98 -37.97 -28.60 34.82
C THR A 98 -37.05 -27.64 35.57
N ALA A 99 -36.84 -26.42 35.07
CA ALA A 99 -36.01 -25.40 35.73
C ALA A 99 -36.61 -24.93 37.06
N ALA A 100 -37.94 -24.82 37.19
CA ALA A 100 -38.59 -24.43 38.45
C ALA A 100 -38.42 -25.47 39.58
N LYS A 101 -38.10 -26.73 39.22
CA LYS A 101 -37.86 -27.85 40.14
C LYS A 101 -36.37 -28.15 40.31
N GLY A 102 -35.51 -27.47 39.54
CA GLY A 102 -34.08 -27.70 39.54
C GLY A 102 -33.40 -27.05 40.75
N THR A 103 -32.32 -27.66 41.22
CA THR A 103 -31.52 -27.05 42.28
C THR A 103 -30.71 -25.89 41.69
N LEU A 104 -30.84 -24.69 42.27
CA LEU A 104 -30.02 -23.55 41.88
C LEU A 104 -28.53 -23.86 42.07
N ALA A 105 -27.70 -23.25 41.23
CA ALA A 105 -26.26 -23.22 41.43
C ALA A 105 -25.90 -22.66 42.81
N THR A 106 -24.88 -23.23 43.46
CA THR A 106 -24.44 -22.76 44.79
C THR A 106 -23.33 -21.72 44.72
N SER A 107 -22.60 -21.64 43.61
CA SER A 107 -21.56 -20.64 43.33
C SER A 107 -21.68 -20.12 41.89
N THR A 108 -20.94 -19.06 41.55
CA THR A 108 -20.90 -18.48 40.19
C THR A 108 -20.17 -19.36 39.18
N GLN A 109 -19.58 -20.47 39.64
CA GLN A 109 -18.84 -21.45 38.86
C GLN A 109 -19.18 -22.89 39.30
N ASP A 110 -20.45 -23.18 39.59
CA ASP A 110 -20.87 -24.50 40.07
C ASP A 110 -20.78 -25.61 38.97
N PRO A 111 -19.76 -26.47 38.96
CA PRO A 111 -19.59 -27.43 37.87
C PRO A 111 -20.62 -28.58 37.90
N ALA A 112 -21.49 -28.64 38.92
CA ALA A 112 -22.41 -29.74 39.09
C ALA A 112 -23.45 -29.81 37.94
N PRO A 113 -23.58 -30.95 37.26
CA PRO A 113 -24.61 -31.13 36.23
C PRO A 113 -26.03 -30.94 36.79
N GLY A 114 -26.93 -30.40 35.98
CA GLY A 114 -28.36 -30.26 36.34
C GLY A 114 -28.69 -29.06 37.24
N ARG A 115 -27.72 -28.18 37.52
CA ARG A 115 -27.96 -26.92 38.23
C ARG A 115 -28.68 -25.91 37.34
N VAL A 116 -29.57 -25.13 37.95
CA VAL A 116 -30.20 -23.97 37.30
C VAL A 116 -29.29 -22.76 37.51
N MET A 117 -28.90 -22.12 36.40
CA MET A 117 -28.05 -20.94 36.40
C MET A 117 -28.81 -19.73 36.97
N ARG A 118 -28.16 -18.97 37.85
CA ARG A 118 -28.63 -17.67 38.33
C ARG A 118 -28.19 -16.57 37.35
N THR A 119 -28.56 -15.32 37.62
CA THR A 119 -27.96 -14.18 36.91
C THR A 119 -26.53 -13.95 37.40
N GLY A 120 -25.57 -13.72 36.50
CA GLY A 120 -24.13 -13.48 36.78
C GLY A 120 -23.26 -14.74 36.82
N ASP A 121 -23.89 -15.88 36.88
CA ASP A 121 -23.34 -17.22 36.88
C ASP A 121 -22.63 -17.48 35.51
N TRP A 122 -21.41 -18.01 35.52
CA TRP A 122 -20.52 -18.18 34.34
C TRP A 122 -20.26 -16.91 33.50
N GLY A 123 -20.62 -15.74 34.03
CA GLY A 123 -20.43 -14.44 33.40
C GLY A 123 -21.61 -14.01 32.53
N PHE A 124 -22.75 -14.71 32.60
CA PHE A 124 -23.95 -14.38 31.84
C PHE A 124 -24.90 -13.47 32.63
N GLY A 125 -25.34 -12.38 32.01
CA GLY A 125 -26.39 -11.49 32.56
C GLY A 125 -25.97 -10.61 33.75
N GLY A 126 -24.73 -10.73 34.24
CA GLY A 126 -24.15 -9.85 35.26
C GLY A 126 -23.44 -8.62 34.68
N SER A 127 -23.12 -7.64 35.52
CA SER A 127 -22.34 -6.44 35.14
C SER A 127 -20.83 -6.67 35.03
N ALA A 128 -20.36 -7.88 35.35
CA ALA A 128 -18.97 -8.29 35.25
C ALA A 128 -18.86 -9.79 34.90
N GLY A 129 -17.74 -10.19 34.29
CA GLY A 129 -17.36 -11.61 34.17
C GLY A 129 -17.01 -12.21 35.54
N VAL A 130 -16.93 -13.55 35.62
CA VAL A 130 -16.65 -14.22 36.90
C VAL A 130 -15.16 -14.15 37.24
N ASP A 131 -14.83 -14.04 38.54
CA ASP A 131 -13.47 -14.18 39.06
C ASP A 131 -12.91 -15.58 38.78
N GLY A 132 -12.00 -15.70 37.83
CA GLY A 132 -11.25 -16.94 37.62
C GLY A 132 -10.11 -17.14 38.62
N GLU A 133 -9.33 -18.18 38.39
CA GLU A 133 -8.03 -18.41 39.02
C GLU A 133 -7.05 -17.29 38.67
N LYS A 134 -6.21 -16.90 39.64
CA LYS A 134 -5.18 -15.88 39.44
C LYS A 134 -4.23 -16.22 38.30
N THR A 135 -3.91 -17.50 38.14
CA THR A 135 -3.26 -17.96 36.93
C THR A 135 -4.35 -18.34 35.94
N ILE A 136 -4.53 -17.57 34.87
CA ILE A 136 -5.66 -17.78 33.95
C ILE A 136 -5.62 -19.15 33.26
N LEU A 137 -4.46 -19.81 33.26
CA LEU A 137 -4.24 -21.18 32.76
C LEU A 137 -4.76 -22.26 33.71
N SER A 138 -4.94 -21.95 34.98
CA SER A 138 -5.32 -22.92 36.01
C SER A 138 -6.82 -23.00 36.22
N ASN A 139 -7.62 -22.22 35.48
CA ASN A 139 -9.07 -22.22 35.60
C ASN A 139 -9.66 -23.62 35.38
N PRO A 140 -10.35 -24.19 36.37
CA PRO A 140 -10.80 -25.58 36.29
C PRO A 140 -11.98 -25.77 35.33
N ILE A 141 -12.79 -24.73 35.12
CA ILE A 141 -14.10 -24.81 34.46
C ILE A 141 -14.12 -23.96 33.18
N ASN A 142 -15.07 -24.20 32.28
CA ASN A 142 -15.28 -23.36 31.09
C ASN A 142 -16.27 -22.24 31.42
N GLY A 143 -16.10 -21.08 30.79
CA GLY A 143 -16.93 -19.92 31.08
C GLY A 143 -16.30 -18.61 30.63
N ILE A 144 -17.01 -17.52 30.93
CA ILE A 144 -16.55 -16.14 30.68
C ILE A 144 -16.01 -15.58 31.98
N TYR A 145 -14.71 -15.30 31.98
CA TYR A 145 -13.97 -14.86 33.14
C TYR A 145 -13.45 -13.45 32.93
N ARG A 146 -13.30 -12.73 34.04
CA ARG A 146 -12.55 -11.48 34.07
C ARG A 146 -11.09 -11.76 34.46
N SER A 147 -10.18 -10.92 34.00
CA SER A 147 -8.81 -10.88 34.45
C SER A 147 -8.46 -9.53 35.06
N GLY A 148 -7.93 -9.52 36.28
CA GLY A 148 -7.51 -8.35 37.03
C GLY A 148 -5.99 -8.12 37.02
N SER A 149 -5.56 -7.14 37.82
CA SER A 149 -4.15 -6.70 37.89
C SER A 149 -3.18 -7.77 38.37
N ALA A 150 -3.61 -8.59 39.33
CA ALA A 150 -2.79 -9.63 39.96
C ALA A 150 -2.72 -10.94 39.16
N ASP A 151 -3.43 -11.03 38.04
CA ASP A 151 -3.52 -12.26 37.27
C ASP A 151 -2.32 -12.46 36.34
N VAL A 152 -1.94 -13.73 36.17
CA VAL A 152 -0.73 -14.16 35.45
C VAL A 152 -1.11 -15.02 34.25
N GLY A 153 -0.33 -14.91 33.16
CA GLY A 153 -0.51 -15.71 31.95
C GLY A 153 -1.30 -15.04 30.82
N LYS A 154 -1.74 -13.79 31.01
CA LYS A 154 -2.40 -12.95 30.02
C LYS A 154 -1.44 -12.42 28.94
N PRO A 155 -1.90 -12.22 27.69
CA PRO A 155 -1.07 -11.81 26.56
C PRO A 155 -0.63 -10.34 26.59
N ASP A 156 -1.36 -9.48 27.31
CA ASP A 156 -1.19 -8.04 27.23
C ASP A 156 -0.30 -7.46 28.36
N GLY A 157 -0.05 -8.22 29.42
CA GLY A 157 0.75 -7.80 30.56
C GLY A 157 0.19 -6.59 31.33
N THR A 158 -1.04 -6.17 31.03
CA THR A 158 -1.61 -4.94 31.60
C THR A 158 -2.26 -5.19 32.95
N SER A 159 -2.36 -4.18 33.81
CA SER A 159 -2.98 -4.31 35.14
C SER A 159 -4.50 -4.11 35.15
N SER A 160 -5.15 -3.98 33.99
CA SER A 160 -6.56 -3.55 33.90
C SER A 160 -7.52 -4.70 33.57
N GLY A 161 -8.80 -4.45 33.86
CA GLY A 161 -9.90 -5.42 33.71
C GLY A 161 -10.07 -5.89 32.28
N SER A 162 -9.55 -7.08 31.97
CA SER A 162 -9.73 -7.75 30.68
C SER A 162 -10.73 -8.89 30.82
N SER A 163 -11.19 -9.46 29.71
CA SER A 163 -12.06 -10.63 29.75
C SER A 163 -11.50 -11.75 28.88
N TYR A 164 -11.80 -12.98 29.27
CA TYR A 164 -11.48 -14.14 28.46
C TYR A 164 -12.54 -15.21 28.56
N LEU A 165 -12.71 -15.94 27.47
CA LEU A 165 -13.55 -17.11 27.37
C LEU A 165 -12.65 -18.35 27.35
N LYS A 166 -12.88 -19.27 28.29
CA LYS A 166 -12.26 -20.59 28.32
C LYS A 166 -13.24 -21.65 27.83
N PHE A 167 -12.81 -22.49 26.91
CA PHE A 167 -13.61 -23.58 26.35
C PHE A 167 -12.71 -24.76 25.98
N GLY A 168 -13.18 -25.97 26.25
CA GLY A 168 -12.44 -27.20 25.94
C GLY A 168 -12.65 -28.30 26.97
N TRP A 169 -11.78 -29.30 26.92
CA TRP A 169 -11.84 -30.50 27.74
C TRP A 169 -10.91 -30.41 28.95
N GLY A 170 -11.50 -30.14 30.12
CA GLY A 170 -10.81 -30.11 31.41
C GLY A 170 -9.68 -29.07 31.48
N GLY A 171 -8.61 -29.42 32.20
CA GLY A 171 -7.37 -28.63 32.29
C GLY A 171 -6.30 -29.02 31.28
N THR A 172 -6.55 -30.02 30.44
CA THR A 172 -5.53 -30.64 29.59
C THR A 172 -5.58 -30.11 28.15
N TYR A 173 -6.78 -29.95 27.59
CA TYR A 173 -6.97 -29.51 26.21
C TYR A 173 -8.03 -28.42 26.15
N TYR A 174 -7.62 -27.15 26.06
CA TYR A 174 -8.57 -26.05 26.02
C TYR A 174 -8.05 -24.86 25.20
N GLY A 175 -8.98 -24.03 24.76
CA GLY A 175 -8.73 -22.75 24.13
C GLY A 175 -9.02 -21.60 25.08
N LEU A 176 -8.27 -20.52 24.92
CA LEU A 176 -8.54 -19.24 25.54
C LEU A 176 -8.71 -18.20 24.43
N LEU A 177 -9.82 -17.47 24.48
CA LEU A 177 -10.05 -16.25 23.72
C LEU A 177 -10.00 -15.09 24.69
N TYR A 178 -9.13 -14.11 24.47
CA TYR A 178 -8.85 -13.03 25.40
C TYR A 178 -9.09 -11.68 24.72
N ALA A 179 -9.90 -10.82 25.33
CA ALA A 179 -10.16 -9.47 24.90
C ALA A 179 -9.48 -8.48 25.86
N SER A 180 -8.57 -7.67 25.32
CA SER A 180 -7.89 -6.59 26.05
C SER A 180 -8.56 -5.25 25.71
N PRO A 181 -9.28 -4.62 26.64
CA PRO A 181 -9.84 -3.28 26.43
C PRO A 181 -8.79 -2.17 26.54
N VAL A 182 -7.57 -2.49 27.03
CA VAL A 182 -6.47 -1.51 27.09
C VAL A 182 -5.71 -1.45 25.78
N ARG A 183 -5.60 -2.60 25.11
CA ARG A 183 -4.87 -2.71 23.83
C ARG A 183 -5.78 -2.69 22.61
N ASP A 184 -7.10 -2.60 22.81
CA ASP A 184 -8.13 -2.77 21.77
C ASP A 184 -7.85 -3.98 20.87
N ALA A 185 -7.53 -5.11 21.52
CA ALA A 185 -6.98 -6.27 20.85
C ALA A 185 -7.62 -7.58 21.34
N PHE A 186 -7.76 -8.52 20.41
CA PHE A 186 -8.24 -9.87 20.67
C PHE A 186 -7.12 -10.86 20.45
N TYR A 187 -6.97 -11.81 21.37
CA TYR A 187 -5.94 -12.83 21.34
C TYR A 187 -6.56 -14.21 21.46
N MET A 188 -5.88 -15.20 20.88
CA MET A 188 -6.18 -16.61 21.11
C MET A 188 -4.94 -17.37 21.52
N ARG A 189 -5.15 -18.43 22.28
CA ARG A 189 -4.14 -19.44 22.59
C ARG A 189 -4.81 -20.78 22.79
N THR A 190 -4.12 -21.83 22.38
CA THR A 190 -4.52 -23.22 22.62
C THR A 190 -3.57 -23.88 23.60
N ILE A 191 -4.11 -24.78 24.40
CA ILE A 191 -3.41 -25.58 25.37
C ILE A 191 -3.57 -27.04 24.96
N ASN A 192 -2.45 -27.75 24.84
CA ASN A 192 -2.38 -29.14 24.45
C ASN A 192 -1.58 -29.90 25.51
N ASN A 193 -2.22 -30.89 26.13
CA ASN A 193 -1.63 -31.69 27.20
C ASN A 193 -1.09 -30.84 28.37
N ALA A 194 -1.88 -29.84 28.80
CA ALA A 194 -1.50 -28.81 29.78
C ALA A 194 -0.29 -27.93 29.37
N ASN A 195 0.29 -28.15 28.19
CA ASN A 195 1.34 -27.32 27.62
C ASN A 195 0.73 -26.26 26.72
N ALA A 196 1.14 -25.04 26.93
CA ALA A 196 0.35 -23.91 26.48
C ALA A 196 1.13 -23.15 25.40
N ASN A 197 0.53 -23.06 24.21
CA ASN A 197 1.18 -22.46 23.05
C ASN A 197 1.38 -20.96 23.23
N ALA A 198 2.18 -20.34 22.37
CA ALA A 198 2.30 -18.89 22.36
C ALA A 198 0.94 -18.21 22.09
N TRP A 199 0.71 -17.05 22.69
CA TRP A 199 -0.43 -16.21 22.38
C TRP A 199 -0.34 -15.69 20.95
N LYS A 200 -1.47 -15.72 20.24
CA LYS A 200 -1.63 -15.17 18.89
C LYS A 200 -2.60 -14.01 18.95
N GLU A 201 -2.16 -12.83 18.51
CA GLU A 201 -3.04 -11.67 18.31
C GLU A 201 -3.88 -11.92 17.05
N LEU A 202 -5.21 -11.90 17.19
CA LEU A 202 -6.19 -12.16 16.13
C LEU A 202 -6.65 -10.89 15.44
N MET A 203 -6.91 -9.84 16.21
CA MET A 203 -7.35 -8.56 15.70
C MET A 203 -6.89 -7.46 16.66
N THR A 204 -6.57 -6.30 16.11
CA THR A 204 -6.38 -5.05 16.88
C THR A 204 -7.07 -3.95 16.12
N VAL A 205 -7.96 -3.22 16.80
CA VAL A 205 -8.61 -2.05 16.21
C VAL A 205 -7.52 -0.98 16.04
N GLY A 206 -7.28 -0.52 14.81
CA GLY A 206 -6.30 0.54 14.53
C GLY A 206 -4.86 0.08 14.29
N ARG A 207 -4.55 -1.22 14.21
CA ARG A 207 -3.24 -1.66 13.71
C ARG A 207 -3.20 -1.47 12.20
N SER A 208 -2.43 -0.48 11.80
CA SER A 208 -2.57 0.16 10.51
C SER A 208 -2.25 -0.72 9.31
N GLY A 209 -3.09 -0.61 8.29
CA GLY A 209 -2.69 -0.86 6.91
C GLY A 209 -2.66 -2.30 6.46
N LEU A 210 -3.85 -2.90 6.37
CA LEU A 210 -4.26 -3.80 5.29
C LEU A 210 -5.80 -3.77 5.26
N GLY A 211 -6.34 -3.16 4.21
CA GLY A 211 -7.73 -2.71 4.06
C GLY A 211 -8.78 -3.67 4.60
N THR A 212 -9.33 -3.33 5.77
CA THR A 212 -10.53 -3.98 6.30
C THR A 212 -11.79 -3.49 5.55
N TYR A 213 -11.74 -2.30 4.95
CA TYR A 213 -12.83 -1.73 4.17
C TYR A 213 -12.30 -1.09 2.90
N GLY A 214 -12.53 -1.72 1.75
CA GLY A 214 -12.34 -1.07 0.46
C GLY A 214 -13.20 0.20 0.36
N ALA A 215 -12.64 1.26 -0.20
CA ALA A 215 -13.34 2.42 -0.76
C ALA A 215 -14.18 3.32 0.18
N MET A 216 -13.92 3.37 1.50
CA MET A 216 -14.53 4.40 2.36
C MET A 216 -13.60 5.60 2.55
N ALA A 217 -14.07 6.80 2.18
CA ALA A 217 -13.31 8.04 2.35
C ALA A 217 -13.01 8.33 3.84
N GLY A 218 -11.75 8.64 4.15
CA GLY A 218 -11.32 8.98 5.52
C GLY A 218 -10.90 7.80 6.38
N ILE A 219 -10.99 6.56 5.88
CA ILE A 219 -10.46 5.36 6.55
C ILE A 219 -9.07 5.05 5.98
N ASP A 220 -8.17 4.50 6.81
CA ASP A 220 -6.79 4.14 6.46
C ASP A 220 -5.92 5.31 5.93
N VAL A 221 -6.28 6.56 6.27
CA VAL A 221 -5.48 7.74 5.94
C VAL A 221 -4.16 7.71 6.71
N PHE A 222 -3.07 8.10 6.06
CA PHE A 222 -1.76 8.22 6.68
C PHE A 222 -1.83 9.14 7.92
N PRO A 223 -1.48 8.69 9.13
CA PRO A 223 -1.75 9.41 10.36
C PRO A 223 -0.69 10.48 10.66
N GLY A 224 -0.48 11.40 9.72
CA GLY A 224 0.46 12.51 9.82
C GLY A 224 0.07 13.65 8.87
N SER A 225 0.61 14.84 9.12
CA SER A 225 0.46 16.01 8.22
C SER A 225 1.20 15.84 6.90
N ASP A 226 2.24 15.00 6.91
CA ASP A 226 3.10 14.68 5.79
C ASP A 226 3.64 13.25 5.96
N LEU A 227 4.19 12.68 4.90
CA LEU A 227 4.74 11.32 4.88
C LEU A 227 6.02 11.17 5.69
N ALA A 228 6.64 12.25 6.18
CA ALA A 228 7.83 12.22 7.03
C ALA A 228 7.51 12.15 8.53
N ALA A 229 6.23 12.23 8.91
CA ALA A 229 5.77 12.07 10.29
C ALA A 229 6.39 10.83 10.97
N LEU A 230 6.73 11.00 12.26
CA LEU A 230 7.40 9.99 13.06
C LEU A 230 6.40 9.20 13.92
N ASN A 231 6.82 8.01 14.35
CA ASN A 231 6.04 7.10 15.21
C ASN A 231 4.77 6.58 14.54
N ILE A 232 4.80 6.45 13.21
CA ILE A 232 3.71 5.90 12.42
C ILE A 232 3.85 4.37 12.38
N GLY A 233 2.73 3.67 12.56
CA GLY A 233 2.67 2.21 12.48
C GLY A 233 3.12 1.69 11.12
N ALA A 234 3.66 0.47 11.06
CA ALA A 234 3.90 -0.16 9.78
C ALA A 234 2.57 -0.56 9.12
N GLY A 235 2.39 -0.26 7.83
CA GLY A 235 1.14 -0.55 7.13
C GLY A 235 1.07 0.05 5.72
N MET A 236 0.01 -0.27 5.01
CA MET A 236 -0.42 0.41 3.79
C MET A 236 -1.49 1.47 4.11
N TYR A 237 -1.29 2.71 3.67
CA TYR A 237 -2.18 3.84 3.94
C TYR A 237 -2.58 4.55 2.66
N TYR A 238 -3.69 5.28 2.70
CA TYR A 238 -4.01 6.32 1.73
C TYR A 238 -3.39 7.65 2.18
N TYR A 239 -2.67 8.35 1.30
CA TYR A 239 -2.26 9.73 1.54
C TYR A 239 -3.09 10.67 0.68
N THR A 240 -3.70 11.67 1.30
CA THR A 240 -4.54 12.66 0.62
C THR A 240 -3.69 13.68 -0.12
N GLY A 241 -4.31 14.47 -1.00
CA GLY A 241 -3.65 15.59 -1.68
C GLY A 241 -2.91 16.52 -0.71
N THR A 242 -3.56 16.89 0.40
CA THR A 242 -2.94 17.75 1.44
C THR A 242 -1.68 17.13 2.04
N ILE A 243 -1.70 15.84 2.35
CA ILE A 243 -0.52 15.13 2.88
C ILE A 243 0.58 15.09 1.82
N GLY A 244 0.24 14.77 0.57
CA GLY A 244 1.24 14.69 -0.50
C GLY A 244 1.87 16.02 -0.86
N GLU A 245 1.13 17.13 -0.80
CA GLU A 245 1.69 18.50 -0.96
C GLU A 245 2.71 18.82 0.13
N GLY A 246 2.53 18.32 1.36
CA GLY A 246 3.48 18.47 2.46
C GLY A 246 4.67 17.50 2.44
N SER A 247 4.76 16.58 1.46
CA SER A 247 5.62 15.39 1.54
C SER A 247 6.83 15.37 0.60
N ASP A 248 7.13 16.48 -0.09
CA ASP A 248 8.25 16.57 -1.05
C ASP A 248 8.25 15.44 -2.10
N ILE A 249 7.06 15.01 -2.55
CA ILE A 249 6.91 13.96 -3.55
C ILE A 249 7.42 14.49 -4.92
N PRO A 250 8.29 13.75 -5.62
CA PRO A 250 9.05 14.26 -6.77
C PRO A 250 8.23 14.33 -8.06
N PHE A 251 6.97 13.87 -8.03
CA PHE A 251 6.13 13.82 -9.22
C PHE A 251 5.84 15.22 -9.78
N PRO A 252 5.75 15.36 -11.12
CA PRO A 252 5.42 16.62 -11.78
C PRO A 252 4.11 17.25 -11.29
N ALA A 253 3.98 18.57 -11.46
CA ALA A 253 2.72 19.27 -11.20
C ALA A 253 1.62 18.71 -12.12
N GLY A 254 0.50 18.31 -11.53
CA GLY A 254 -0.64 17.73 -12.24
C GLY A 254 -1.68 17.14 -11.29
N THR A 255 -2.95 17.15 -11.70
CA THR A 255 -4.06 16.57 -10.92
C THR A 255 -3.80 15.09 -10.65
N GLY A 256 -4.01 14.64 -9.40
CA GLY A 256 -3.85 13.24 -9.01
C GLY A 256 -2.42 12.76 -8.74
N ASN A 257 -1.40 13.62 -8.90
CA ASN A 257 -0.01 13.23 -8.59
C ASN A 257 0.30 13.29 -7.09
N LYS A 258 -0.40 14.12 -6.30
CA LYS A 258 -0.10 14.33 -4.87
C LYS A 258 -1.00 13.53 -3.92
N GLU A 259 -1.72 12.54 -4.42
CA GLU A 259 -2.53 11.63 -3.59
C GLU A 259 -2.38 10.20 -4.09
N GLY A 260 -2.62 9.21 -3.23
CA GLY A 260 -2.48 7.81 -3.59
C GLY A 260 -2.23 6.88 -2.40
N VAL A 261 -1.49 5.80 -2.64
CA VAL A 261 -1.22 4.74 -1.65
C VAL A 261 0.24 4.76 -1.23
N VAL A 262 0.49 4.66 0.07
CA VAL A 262 1.83 4.51 0.67
C VAL A 262 1.94 3.21 1.46
N LEU A 263 2.89 2.37 1.07
CA LEU A 263 3.42 1.30 1.90
C LEU A 263 4.50 1.91 2.80
N HIS A 264 4.28 1.87 4.10
CA HIS A 264 5.12 2.53 5.09
C HIS A 264 5.60 1.54 6.15
N ARG A 265 6.88 1.64 6.50
CA ARG A 265 7.41 1.01 7.72
C ARG A 265 8.45 1.91 8.35
N GLN A 266 8.28 2.17 9.64
CA GLN A 266 9.25 2.82 10.50
C GLN A 266 9.60 1.92 11.68
N SER A 267 10.88 1.79 11.99
CA SER A 267 11.39 1.07 13.17
C SER A 267 12.63 1.76 13.72
N GLY A 268 12.52 2.42 14.87
CA GLY A 268 13.64 3.13 15.50
C GLY A 268 14.21 4.20 14.57
N SER A 269 15.45 4.01 14.10
CA SER A 269 16.16 4.91 13.17
C SER A 269 16.08 4.50 11.69
N ALA A 270 15.47 3.36 11.39
CA ALA A 270 15.37 2.79 10.04
C ALA A 270 13.91 2.76 9.54
N GLY A 271 13.74 2.65 8.23
CA GLY A 271 12.43 2.53 7.61
C GLY A 271 12.48 2.69 6.09
N ALA A 272 11.33 2.55 5.46
CA ALA A 272 11.19 2.79 4.03
C ALA A 272 9.75 3.14 3.68
N GLN A 273 9.59 3.83 2.57
CA GLN A 273 8.31 4.11 1.96
C GLN A 273 8.36 3.78 0.47
N LEU A 274 7.28 3.18 -0.02
CA LEU A 274 6.96 3.00 -1.42
C LEU A 274 5.58 3.61 -1.67
N ILE A 275 5.48 4.53 -2.63
CA ILE A 275 4.25 5.24 -2.93
C ILE A 275 3.85 5.06 -4.39
N VAL A 276 2.54 4.96 -4.62
CA VAL A 276 1.92 5.01 -5.95
C VAL A 276 0.85 6.09 -5.93
N SER A 277 0.96 7.08 -6.81
CA SER A 277 -0.07 8.12 -6.95
C SER A 277 -1.32 7.61 -7.66
N ASN A 278 -2.43 8.33 -7.53
CA ASN A 278 -3.68 8.06 -8.25
C ASN A 278 -3.48 8.13 -9.78
N SER A 279 -2.54 8.95 -10.24
CA SER A 279 -2.12 9.01 -11.65
C SER A 279 -1.14 7.91 -12.08
N GLY A 280 -0.83 6.94 -11.21
CA GLY A 280 0.04 5.79 -11.51
C GLY A 280 1.54 6.05 -11.41
N ARG A 281 1.97 7.15 -10.77
CA ARG A 281 3.40 7.46 -10.58
C ARG A 281 3.95 6.70 -9.39
N LEU A 282 5.15 6.12 -9.53
CA LEU A 282 5.83 5.35 -8.47
C LEU A 282 6.98 6.16 -7.87
N ALA A 283 7.09 6.21 -6.54
CA ALA A 283 8.31 6.72 -5.89
C ALA A 283 8.64 5.93 -4.62
N TRP A 284 9.89 5.97 -4.21
CA TRP A 284 10.35 5.33 -2.99
C TRP A 284 11.39 6.16 -2.25
N ARG A 285 11.52 5.93 -0.94
CA ARG A 285 12.61 6.47 -0.14
C ARG A 285 12.95 5.56 1.04
N GLY A 286 14.19 5.66 1.49
CA GLY A 286 14.65 5.05 2.72
C GLY A 286 14.67 6.05 3.87
N ARG A 287 14.57 5.54 5.09
CA ARG A 287 14.88 6.25 6.34
C ARG A 287 16.10 5.61 6.98
N ARG A 288 17.10 6.42 7.29
CA ARG A 288 18.35 5.99 7.93
C ARG A 288 18.74 7.02 8.99
N SER A 289 19.23 6.55 10.14
CA SER A 289 19.68 7.41 11.24
C SER A 289 18.63 8.41 11.72
N GLY A 290 17.35 8.05 11.64
CA GLY A 290 16.26 8.89 12.13
C GLY A 290 15.60 9.79 11.07
N THR A 291 16.20 9.92 9.88
CA THR A 291 15.78 10.90 8.87
C THR A 291 15.39 10.21 7.55
N TYR A 292 14.28 10.65 6.94
CA TYR A 292 13.91 10.24 5.59
C TYR A 292 14.81 10.91 4.56
N GLY A 293 15.34 10.13 3.62
CA GLY A 293 16.00 10.70 2.44
C GLY A 293 14.98 11.30 1.46
N ALA A 294 15.49 12.01 0.44
CA ALA A 294 14.65 12.47 -0.66
C ALA A 294 14.02 11.28 -1.40
N PHE A 295 12.77 11.45 -1.84
CA PHE A 295 12.11 10.50 -2.71
C PHE A 295 12.85 10.33 -4.03
N LYS A 296 12.84 9.11 -4.54
CA LYS A 296 13.29 8.71 -5.88
C LYS A 296 12.06 8.32 -6.68
N GLU A 297 11.87 8.97 -7.83
CA GLU A 297 10.80 8.64 -8.77
C GLU A 297 11.20 7.46 -9.65
N GLY A 298 10.26 6.55 -9.88
CA GLY A 298 10.34 5.53 -10.92
C GLY A 298 9.86 6.10 -12.25
N LEU A 299 10.64 5.91 -13.31
CA LEU A 299 10.30 6.37 -14.66
C LEU A 299 9.29 5.40 -15.30
N ALA A 300 8.20 5.93 -15.84
CA ALA A 300 7.29 5.17 -16.68
C ALA A 300 7.78 5.14 -18.14
N ALA A 301 7.32 4.16 -18.93
CA ALA A 301 7.58 4.15 -20.36
C ALA A 301 7.02 5.42 -21.02
N GLY A 302 7.85 6.11 -21.81
CA GLY A 302 7.55 7.40 -22.43
C GLY A 302 7.98 8.62 -21.61
N ASP A 303 8.29 8.48 -20.31
CA ASP A 303 8.81 9.59 -19.53
C ASP A 303 10.15 10.04 -20.11
N TYR A 304 10.25 11.35 -20.40
CA TYR A 304 11.41 11.96 -21.05
C TYR A 304 11.81 11.25 -22.37
N GLY A 305 10.84 10.64 -23.07
CA GLY A 305 11.06 9.92 -24.32
C GLY A 305 11.81 8.60 -24.18
N LEU A 306 11.98 8.09 -22.96
CA LEU A 306 12.62 6.79 -22.72
C LEU A 306 11.58 5.66 -22.81
N GLY A 307 11.83 4.66 -23.65
CA GLY A 307 10.93 3.52 -23.82
C GLY A 307 9.62 3.84 -24.56
N GLY A 308 9.50 5.02 -25.15
CA GLY A 308 8.35 5.47 -25.97
C GLY A 308 8.79 6.41 -27.09
N ALA A 309 7.83 7.12 -27.71
CA ALA A 309 8.14 8.18 -28.66
C ALA A 309 8.83 9.37 -27.96
N GLN A 310 9.44 10.27 -28.73
CA GLN A 310 10.03 11.52 -28.21
C GLN A 310 9.06 12.31 -27.33
N ALA A 311 9.56 12.94 -26.27
CA ALA A 311 8.75 13.76 -25.36
C ALA A 311 8.88 15.26 -25.66
N ASN A 312 7.88 16.06 -25.26
CA ASN A 312 8.05 17.51 -25.22
C ASN A 312 9.01 17.90 -24.10
N PRO A 313 9.97 18.80 -24.34
CA PRO A 313 10.94 19.22 -23.33
C PRO A 313 10.27 20.04 -22.21
N PRO A 314 10.40 19.64 -20.93
CA PRO A 314 9.73 20.34 -19.82
C PRO A 314 10.25 21.76 -19.60
N ASN A 315 11.51 22.05 -19.94
CA ASN A 315 12.14 23.35 -19.76
C ASN A 315 12.29 24.10 -21.10
N THR A 316 11.42 23.80 -22.07
CA THR A 316 11.49 24.27 -23.46
C THR A 316 12.73 23.77 -24.20
N ARG A 317 12.81 24.08 -25.51
CA ARG A 317 13.97 23.72 -26.32
C ARG A 317 15.25 24.45 -25.87
N ALA A 318 15.19 25.72 -25.45
CA ALA A 318 16.40 26.47 -25.11
C ALA A 318 16.93 26.15 -23.71
N GLY A 319 16.06 25.67 -22.81
CA GLY A 319 16.43 25.33 -21.45
C GLY A 319 17.09 23.96 -21.32
N VAL A 320 17.62 23.73 -20.13
CA VAL A 320 18.22 22.45 -19.72
C VAL A 320 17.12 21.50 -19.28
N ASN A 321 16.92 20.41 -20.00
CA ASN A 321 15.94 19.39 -19.63
C ASN A 321 16.60 18.29 -18.79
N PRO A 322 15.81 17.48 -18.05
CA PRO A 322 16.27 16.20 -17.52
C PRO A 322 16.92 15.32 -18.60
N SER A 323 17.62 14.26 -18.21
CA SER A 323 18.16 13.33 -19.19
C SER A 323 17.04 12.67 -19.99
N GLY A 324 17.06 12.77 -21.31
CA GLY A 324 15.98 12.21 -22.14
C GLY A 324 16.02 12.58 -23.62
N TRP A 325 15.11 11.96 -24.37
CA TRP A 325 14.86 12.19 -25.79
C TRP A 325 13.67 13.13 -25.98
N TYR A 326 13.94 14.26 -26.62
CA TYR A 326 12.97 15.32 -26.75
C TYR A 326 12.78 15.77 -28.20
N TYR A 327 11.62 16.37 -28.44
CA TYR A 327 11.32 17.11 -29.66
C TYR A 327 10.79 18.50 -29.35
N GLY A 328 11.35 19.52 -30.00
CA GLY A 328 10.92 20.90 -29.82
C GLY A 328 11.15 21.74 -31.08
N THR A 329 10.21 22.63 -31.38
CA THR A 329 10.16 23.41 -32.63
C THR A 329 10.67 24.86 -32.51
N GLY A 330 11.15 25.28 -31.33
CA GLY A 330 11.62 26.66 -31.12
C GLY A 330 12.87 27.01 -31.94
N ALA A 331 12.98 28.25 -32.42
CA ALA A 331 14.14 28.73 -33.18
C ALA A 331 15.40 28.84 -32.30
N THR A 332 16.57 28.47 -32.83
CA THR A 332 17.89 28.77 -32.23
C THR A 332 18.73 29.60 -33.19
N THR A 333 19.54 30.51 -32.63
CA THR A 333 20.27 31.54 -33.38
C THR A 333 21.35 30.99 -34.32
N TRP A 334 21.82 29.74 -34.15
CA TRP A 334 22.91 29.13 -34.94
C TRP A 334 22.66 27.65 -35.27
N GLY A 335 21.46 27.33 -35.77
CA GLY A 335 21.12 25.93 -36.04
C GLY A 335 21.02 25.12 -34.75
N GLY A 336 20.71 23.85 -34.91
CA GLY A 336 20.34 22.94 -33.83
C GLY A 336 19.09 22.20 -34.23
N GLY A 337 19.07 20.92 -33.95
CA GLY A 337 17.98 20.02 -34.31
C GLY A 337 16.71 20.19 -33.50
N GLN A 338 15.57 19.82 -34.09
CA GLN A 338 14.31 19.71 -33.36
C GLN A 338 14.25 18.44 -32.51
N PHE A 339 14.90 17.35 -32.94
CA PHE A 339 15.08 16.14 -32.15
C PHE A 339 16.40 16.24 -31.38
N PHE A 340 16.37 16.02 -30.06
CA PHE A 340 17.56 16.16 -29.24
C PHE A 340 17.58 15.24 -28.03
N LEU A 341 18.81 14.90 -27.62
CA LEU A 341 19.14 14.13 -26.43
C LEU A 341 19.89 15.03 -25.46
N ASP A 342 19.36 15.20 -24.26
CA ASP A 342 19.96 16.00 -23.20
C ASP A 342 20.63 15.12 -22.14
N PHE A 343 21.79 15.58 -21.67
CA PHE A 343 22.48 15.07 -20.49
C PHE A 343 22.86 16.24 -19.60
N PRO A 344 22.02 16.64 -18.63
CA PRO A 344 22.31 17.73 -17.70
C PRO A 344 23.45 17.38 -16.73
N TYR A 345 24.14 18.40 -16.22
CA TYR A 345 25.18 18.28 -15.19
C TYR A 345 24.75 18.96 -13.88
N GLY A 346 24.80 18.20 -12.77
CA GLY A 346 24.53 18.71 -11.41
C GLY A 346 23.07 18.64 -10.95
N THR A 347 22.85 18.39 -9.65
CA THR A 347 21.54 18.01 -9.08
C THR A 347 20.76 19.14 -8.41
N THR A 348 21.40 20.26 -8.06
CA THR A 348 20.74 21.38 -7.35
C THR A 348 20.26 22.49 -8.27
N ALA A 349 20.75 22.55 -9.52
CA ALA A 349 20.42 23.64 -10.44
C ALA A 349 20.40 23.29 -11.94
N MET A 350 20.52 22.01 -12.35
CA MET A 350 20.62 21.61 -13.77
C MET A 350 21.49 22.60 -14.57
N ASN A 351 22.79 22.65 -14.28
CA ASN A 351 23.69 23.26 -15.25
C ASN A 351 23.53 22.44 -16.53
N ALA A 352 23.48 23.11 -17.69
CA ALA A 352 23.54 22.39 -18.95
C ALA A 352 24.75 21.45 -18.89
N GLY A 353 24.64 20.25 -19.44
CA GLY A 353 25.80 19.38 -19.61
C GLY A 353 26.11 19.31 -21.09
N PHE A 354 25.57 18.27 -21.71
CA PHE A 354 25.76 17.97 -23.12
C PHE A 354 24.41 17.82 -23.82
N ARG A 355 24.33 18.26 -25.07
CA ARG A 355 23.20 17.99 -25.96
C ARG A 355 23.69 17.57 -27.33
N ILE A 356 23.01 16.58 -27.88
CA ILE A 356 23.09 16.19 -29.29
C ILE A 356 21.74 16.51 -29.93
N SER A 357 21.73 17.05 -31.15
CA SER A 357 20.47 17.31 -31.86
C SER A 357 20.58 17.11 -33.36
N THR A 358 19.44 16.81 -34.00
CA THR A 358 19.29 16.67 -35.45
C THR A 358 18.06 17.40 -35.98
N ASP A 359 18.21 18.03 -37.14
CA ASP A 359 17.07 18.64 -37.84
C ASP A 359 16.25 17.53 -38.52
N PRO A 360 14.92 17.54 -38.39
CA PRO A 360 14.08 16.57 -39.08
C PRO A 360 14.35 16.61 -40.58
N TYR A 361 14.41 15.44 -41.20
CA TYR A 361 14.53 15.29 -42.66
C TYR A 361 15.81 15.92 -43.24
N SER A 362 16.86 16.08 -42.45
CA SER A 362 18.16 16.55 -42.93
C SER A 362 19.30 15.80 -42.28
N ASP A 363 20.48 15.83 -42.90
CA ASP A 363 21.70 15.19 -42.38
C ASP A 363 22.47 16.11 -41.40
N ARG A 364 21.83 17.19 -40.92
CA ARG A 364 22.48 18.15 -40.04
C ARG A 364 22.50 17.64 -38.61
N PHE A 365 23.71 17.36 -38.14
CA PHE A 365 23.98 16.94 -36.76
C PHE A 365 24.67 18.05 -35.97
N TYR A 366 24.16 18.32 -34.78
CA TYR A 366 24.64 19.40 -33.93
C TYR A 366 25.01 18.91 -32.52
N MET A 367 26.00 19.57 -31.94
CA MET A 367 26.37 19.43 -30.54
C MET A 367 26.31 20.78 -29.84
N ASN A 368 25.76 20.78 -28.62
CA ASN A 368 25.76 21.95 -27.75
C ASN A 368 26.45 21.62 -26.43
N GLY A 369 27.42 22.45 -26.07
CA GLY A 369 27.96 22.50 -24.72
C GLY A 369 27.13 23.42 -23.83
N ALA A 370 27.33 23.27 -22.53
CA ALA A 370 26.70 24.08 -21.50
C ALA A 370 27.26 25.50 -21.37
N VAL A 371 26.42 26.43 -20.90
CA VAL A 371 26.89 27.67 -20.28
C VAL A 371 27.12 27.42 -18.78
N SER A 372 28.35 27.66 -18.30
CA SER A 372 28.69 27.46 -16.89
C SER A 372 27.86 28.38 -15.99
N GLY A 373 27.29 27.82 -14.92
CA GLY A 373 26.48 28.54 -13.93
C GLY A 373 25.09 28.98 -14.43
N LYS A 374 24.65 28.54 -15.61
CA LYS A 374 23.34 28.85 -16.17
C LYS A 374 22.58 27.60 -16.61
N LYS A 375 21.25 27.71 -16.64
CA LYS A 375 20.32 26.69 -17.16
C LYS A 375 20.11 26.82 -18.68
N GLU A 376 21.20 27.06 -19.43
CA GLU A 376 21.15 27.36 -20.86
C GLU A 376 22.27 26.61 -21.61
N TYR A 377 21.96 26.18 -22.83
CA TYR A 377 22.95 25.65 -23.77
C TYR A 377 23.59 26.78 -24.58
N ARG A 378 24.87 26.62 -24.90
CA ARG A 378 25.57 27.49 -25.86
C ARG A 378 24.95 27.34 -27.26
N PRO A 379 25.16 28.31 -28.16
CA PRO A 379 24.83 28.16 -29.57
C PRO A 379 25.35 26.83 -30.14
N ALA A 380 24.55 26.18 -30.99
CA ALA A 380 24.87 24.86 -31.49
C ALA A 380 26.07 24.91 -32.44
N CYS A 381 26.96 23.93 -32.32
CA CYS A 381 28.00 23.69 -33.30
C CYS A 381 27.56 22.55 -34.21
N GLN A 382 27.51 22.79 -35.52
CA GLN A 382 27.24 21.74 -36.49
C GLN A 382 28.49 20.86 -36.64
N LEU A 383 28.39 19.59 -36.20
CA LEU A 383 29.52 18.66 -36.16
C LEU A 383 29.75 17.98 -37.51
N VAL A 384 28.65 17.64 -38.19
CA VAL A 384 28.66 17.02 -39.51
C VAL A 384 27.83 17.88 -40.45
N HIS A 385 28.51 18.37 -41.47
CA HIS A 385 27.94 18.64 -42.78
C HIS A 385 28.85 17.95 -43.80
N ASP A 386 28.34 17.76 -45.01
CA ASP A 386 29.02 17.05 -46.11
C ASP A 386 30.34 17.69 -46.59
N LYS A 387 31.01 18.56 -45.79
CA LYS A 387 32.22 19.32 -46.16
C LYS A 387 33.16 19.71 -45.00
N ASN A 388 33.13 19.05 -43.82
CA ASN A 388 33.88 19.52 -42.63
C ASN A 388 35.15 18.72 -42.26
N ILE A 389 35.64 17.86 -43.16
CA ILE A 389 37.03 17.41 -43.12
C ILE A 389 37.83 18.39 -43.99
N VAL A 390 38.92 18.94 -43.46
CA VAL A 390 39.93 19.65 -44.25
C VAL A 390 40.37 18.72 -45.39
N GLY A 391 39.81 18.91 -46.59
CA GLY A 391 40.01 18.00 -47.72
C GLY A 391 38.78 17.60 -48.52
N ASP A 392 37.57 18.13 -48.26
CA ASP A 392 36.42 17.84 -49.12
C ASP A 392 36.52 18.60 -50.46
N VAL A 393 37.13 17.97 -51.46
CA VAL A 393 37.21 18.48 -52.82
C VAL A 393 35.90 18.13 -53.51
N SER A 394 35.08 19.13 -53.83
CA SER A 394 33.75 18.95 -54.45
C SER A 394 33.75 18.19 -55.78
N ALA A 395 34.94 17.99 -56.37
CA ALA A 395 35.28 16.95 -57.34
C ALA A 395 36.82 16.89 -57.48
N GLY A 396 37.41 15.69 -57.48
CA GLY A 396 38.85 15.47 -57.60
C GLY A 396 39.48 14.86 -56.35
N SER A 397 40.78 14.56 -56.39
CA SER A 397 41.51 13.97 -55.26
C SER A 397 42.29 15.05 -54.49
N VAL A 398 42.41 14.93 -53.16
CA VAL A 398 43.27 15.81 -52.32
C VAL A 398 44.73 15.72 -52.78
N ILE A 399 45.14 14.51 -53.16
CA ILE A 399 46.39 14.20 -53.83
C ILE A 399 46.05 13.34 -55.05
N GLN A 400 46.43 13.77 -56.24
CA GLN A 400 46.30 12.98 -57.47
C GLN A 400 47.69 12.63 -57.98
N THR A 401 47.93 11.37 -58.30
CA THR A 401 49.20 10.92 -58.87
C THR A 401 49.00 10.26 -60.24
N GLY A 402 50.06 10.26 -61.04
CA GLY A 402 50.10 9.54 -62.31
C GLY A 402 51.52 9.45 -62.85
N SER A 403 51.70 8.71 -63.93
CA SER A 403 53.00 8.55 -64.59
C SER A 403 52.86 8.31 -66.09
N ASN A 404 53.89 8.68 -66.85
CA ASN A 404 54.08 8.30 -68.25
C ASN A 404 55.57 8.03 -68.51
N SER A 405 55.96 7.84 -69.78
CA SER A 405 57.36 7.59 -70.16
C SER A 405 58.32 8.72 -69.77
N SER A 406 57.81 9.92 -69.47
CA SER A 406 58.61 11.07 -69.05
C SER A 406 58.73 11.21 -67.54
N GLY A 407 58.12 10.32 -66.74
CA GLY A 407 58.21 10.34 -65.27
C GLY A 407 56.85 10.29 -64.56
N ALA A 408 56.87 10.58 -63.27
CA ALA A 408 55.69 10.61 -62.39
C ALA A 408 55.32 12.04 -61.99
N TRP A 409 54.08 12.22 -61.56
CA TRP A 409 53.58 13.49 -61.06
C TRP A 409 52.64 13.34 -59.87
N THR A 410 52.61 14.35 -59.02
CA THR A 410 51.71 14.49 -57.87
C THR A 410 51.10 15.90 -57.89
N ARG A 411 49.77 15.99 -57.87
CA ARG A 411 49.02 17.24 -57.70
C ARG A 411 48.40 17.31 -56.32
N PHE A 412 48.46 18.48 -55.70
CA PHE A 412 47.82 18.80 -54.45
C PHE A 412 46.63 19.74 -54.68
N ALA A 413 45.64 19.67 -53.78
CA ALA A 413 44.43 20.49 -53.85
C ALA A 413 44.71 22.02 -53.77
N ASP A 414 45.83 22.44 -53.19
CA ASP A 414 46.30 23.83 -53.10
C ASP A 414 46.86 24.39 -54.44
N GLY A 415 46.78 23.60 -55.52
CA GLY A 415 47.28 23.95 -56.85
C GLY A 415 48.74 23.58 -57.08
N THR A 416 49.46 23.07 -56.08
CA THR A 416 50.86 22.63 -56.22
C THR A 416 50.93 21.36 -57.07
N GLN A 417 51.84 21.33 -58.04
CA GLN A 417 52.17 20.16 -58.86
C GLN A 417 53.66 19.87 -58.71
N ILE A 418 54.00 18.59 -58.57
CA ILE A 418 55.36 18.09 -58.55
C ILE A 418 55.46 17.08 -59.68
N CYS A 419 56.37 17.31 -60.62
CA CYS A 419 56.75 16.36 -61.65
C CYS A 419 58.15 15.84 -61.32
N TYR A 420 58.41 14.55 -61.39
CA TYR A 420 59.71 13.98 -61.08
C TYR A 420 59.97 12.70 -61.89
N GLY A 421 61.23 12.43 -62.21
CA GLY A 421 61.58 11.24 -62.96
C GLY A 421 63.05 11.18 -63.34
N GLU A 422 63.47 10.03 -63.84
CA GLU A 422 64.80 9.82 -64.40
C GLU A 422 64.75 9.99 -65.92
N GLN A 423 65.75 10.64 -66.50
CA GLN A 423 65.87 10.89 -67.94
C GLN A 423 67.17 10.29 -68.45
N TYR A 424 67.04 9.38 -69.40
CA TYR A 424 68.14 8.69 -70.05
C TYR A 424 68.29 9.15 -71.50
N PHE A 425 69.46 9.67 -71.84
CA PHE A 425 69.79 10.11 -73.19
C PHE A 425 70.85 9.19 -73.80
N PRO A 426 70.50 8.34 -74.78
CA PRO A 426 71.46 7.49 -75.49
C PRO A 426 72.11 8.19 -76.70
N GLY A 427 73.31 7.74 -77.07
CA GLY A 427 74.05 8.11 -78.27
C GLY A 427 74.95 9.33 -78.13
N ASN A 428 75.89 9.49 -79.05
CA ASN A 428 76.83 10.61 -79.05
C ASN A 428 76.09 11.92 -79.37
N GLY A 429 76.36 12.99 -78.61
CA GLY A 429 75.89 14.34 -78.93
C GLY A 429 74.51 14.73 -78.37
N TRP A 430 74.26 14.55 -77.08
CA TRP A 430 73.09 15.13 -76.37
C TRP A 430 73.19 16.63 -76.07
N ASN A 431 73.78 17.40 -76.96
CA ASN A 431 73.73 18.86 -76.88
C ASN A 431 72.28 19.31 -77.15
N ARG A 432 71.68 20.02 -76.18
CA ARG A 432 70.26 20.45 -76.18
C ARG A 432 69.26 19.29 -76.20
N LYS A 433 69.12 18.57 -75.08
CA LYS A 433 68.05 17.58 -74.90
C LYS A 433 66.94 18.09 -73.98
N PRO A 434 65.66 17.89 -74.34
CA PRO A 434 64.54 18.25 -73.49
C PRO A 434 64.16 17.10 -72.55
N TRP A 435 63.81 17.43 -71.31
CA TRP A 435 62.89 16.62 -70.51
C TRP A 435 61.49 17.23 -70.61
N HIS A 436 60.54 16.46 -71.13
CA HIS A 436 59.13 16.84 -71.12
C HIS A 436 58.51 16.47 -69.77
N TYR A 437 57.84 17.40 -69.10
CA TYR A 437 57.16 17.05 -67.86
C TYR A 437 56.02 16.06 -68.14
N PRO A 438 55.77 15.08 -67.26
CA PRO A 438 54.64 14.15 -67.39
C PRO A 438 53.29 14.84 -67.59
N VAL A 439 53.13 16.01 -66.95
CA VAL A 439 52.00 16.93 -67.12
C VAL A 439 52.52 18.37 -67.09
N GLY A 440 51.91 19.26 -67.88
CA GLY A 440 52.31 20.67 -67.97
C GLY A 440 51.94 21.50 -66.73
N PHE A 441 52.63 22.63 -66.55
CA PHE A 441 52.36 23.65 -65.54
C PHE A 441 51.67 24.87 -66.16
N VAL A 442 50.90 25.62 -65.36
CA VAL A 442 50.25 26.87 -65.81
C VAL A 442 51.25 28.02 -65.89
N SER A 443 52.30 27.99 -65.08
CA SER A 443 53.42 28.93 -65.08
C SER A 443 54.76 28.18 -65.04
N LYS A 444 55.87 28.87 -65.36
CA LYS A 444 57.21 28.27 -65.35
C LYS A 444 57.50 27.70 -63.95
N PRO A 445 57.74 26.38 -63.82
CA PRO A 445 58.02 25.76 -62.53
C PRO A 445 59.46 26.05 -62.08
N MET A 446 59.73 25.78 -60.81
CA MET A 446 61.10 25.66 -60.30
C MET A 446 61.61 24.26 -60.60
N VAL A 447 62.76 24.16 -61.26
CA VAL A 447 63.33 22.88 -61.70
C VAL A 447 64.70 22.70 -61.07
N THR A 448 64.95 21.51 -60.53
CA THR A 448 66.31 21.07 -60.19
C THR A 448 66.59 19.72 -60.81
N VAL A 449 67.84 19.54 -61.21
CA VAL A 449 68.33 18.33 -61.88
C VAL A 449 69.64 17.92 -61.25
N ALA A 450 69.75 16.63 -60.94
CA ALA A 450 70.96 16.01 -60.45
C ALA A 450 71.46 15.00 -61.50
N GLY A 451 72.71 15.13 -61.92
CA GLY A 451 73.36 14.14 -62.79
C GLY A 451 73.67 12.86 -62.02
N GLU A 452 73.37 11.71 -62.62
CA GLU A 452 73.69 10.39 -62.06
C GLU A 452 75.06 9.88 -62.58
N GLY A 453 75.32 10.04 -63.89
CA GLY A 453 76.59 9.67 -64.51
C GLY A 453 76.58 9.75 -66.04
N ASP A 454 77.78 9.73 -66.63
CA ASP A 454 78.07 9.57 -68.06
C ASP A 454 79.17 8.51 -68.31
N ASN A 455 79.69 8.41 -69.54
CA ASN A 455 80.62 7.34 -69.97
C ASN A 455 82.07 7.54 -69.46
N GLY A 456 82.28 8.40 -68.45
CA GLY A 456 83.59 8.65 -67.85
C GLY A 456 83.61 9.43 -66.53
N GLY A 457 82.48 9.90 -66.01
CA GLY A 457 82.40 10.66 -64.75
C GLY A 457 81.03 11.28 -64.43
N PHE A 458 81.06 12.47 -63.80
CA PHE A 458 79.88 13.23 -63.39
C PHE A 458 79.36 14.10 -64.54
N ALA A 459 78.11 13.86 -64.95
CA ALA A 459 77.42 14.67 -65.95
C ALA A 459 76.83 15.96 -65.33
N ALA A 460 77.39 17.12 -65.67
CA ALA A 460 76.79 18.42 -65.34
C ALA A 460 75.87 18.89 -66.48
N ALA A 461 74.59 19.10 -66.17
CA ALA A 461 73.59 19.64 -67.10
C ALA A 461 73.02 20.96 -66.57
N PRO A 462 73.67 22.13 -66.81
CA PRO A 462 73.00 23.39 -66.57
C PRO A 462 71.68 23.45 -67.36
N ILE A 463 70.69 24.01 -66.68
CA ILE A 463 69.40 24.31 -67.26
C ILE A 463 69.59 25.47 -68.23
N LEU A 464 69.33 25.23 -69.52
CA LEU A 464 69.37 26.26 -70.56
C LEU A 464 68.09 27.08 -70.55
N GLU A 465 66.95 26.40 -70.47
CA GLU A 465 65.63 27.03 -70.52
C GLU A 465 64.59 26.22 -69.77
N VAL A 466 63.78 26.89 -68.95
CA VAL A 466 62.59 26.32 -68.30
C VAL A 466 61.34 26.78 -69.01
N GLN A 467 60.54 25.81 -69.45
CA GLN A 467 59.25 26.00 -70.11
C GLN A 467 58.13 25.44 -69.23
N ASN A 468 56.88 25.69 -69.61
CA ASN A 468 55.71 25.15 -68.90
C ASN A 468 55.51 23.64 -69.13
N SER A 469 56.05 23.09 -70.23
CA SER A 469 55.89 21.70 -70.67
C SER A 469 57.17 20.87 -70.54
N GLY A 470 58.29 21.49 -70.16
CA GLY A 470 59.57 20.80 -70.01
C GLY A 470 60.73 21.72 -69.65
N VAL A 471 61.92 21.16 -69.63
CA VAL A 471 63.18 21.86 -69.41
C VAL A 471 64.20 21.39 -70.44
N ILE A 472 65.05 22.31 -70.91
CA ILE A 472 66.11 22.01 -71.88
C ILE A 472 67.46 22.05 -71.16
N PHE A 473 68.25 21.00 -71.35
CA PHE A 473 69.61 20.88 -70.82
C PHE A 473 70.65 21.30 -71.84
N HIS A 474 71.74 21.89 -71.38
CA HIS A 474 72.95 22.05 -72.18
C HIS A 474 74.11 21.33 -71.49
N LYS A 475 74.97 20.64 -72.24
CA LYS A 475 76.20 20.08 -71.67
C LYS A 475 77.17 21.24 -71.38
N VAL A 476 77.86 21.18 -70.24
CA VAL A 476 79.10 21.94 -70.03
C VAL A 476 80.21 20.92 -70.03
N THR A 477 81.05 20.91 -71.06
CA THR A 477 82.48 20.58 -70.94
C THR A 477 83.17 20.59 -72.30
N ASP A 478 84.39 21.13 -72.31
CA ASP A 478 85.43 20.97 -73.33
C ASP A 478 86.01 19.53 -73.37
N SER A 479 85.19 18.51 -73.08
CA SER A 479 85.62 17.09 -72.99
C SER A 479 85.41 16.38 -74.33
N PRO A 480 86.45 15.73 -74.90
CA PRO A 480 86.39 15.09 -76.21
C PRO A 480 85.36 13.95 -76.27
N GLU A 481 84.64 13.94 -77.39
CA GLU A 481 83.37 13.25 -77.73
C GLU A 481 83.36 11.71 -77.65
N ASN A 482 83.52 11.13 -76.44
CA ASN A 482 83.41 9.67 -76.23
C ASN A 482 82.20 9.26 -75.36
N ASP A 483 81.25 10.18 -75.18
CA ASP A 483 80.10 10.05 -74.29
C ASP A 483 78.91 9.43 -75.03
N ASN A 484 78.60 8.16 -74.76
CA ASN A 484 77.58 7.39 -75.49
C ASN A 484 76.23 7.22 -74.72
N TRP A 485 76.17 7.46 -73.41
CA TRP A 485 74.93 7.68 -72.63
C TRP A 485 75.08 8.73 -71.50
N ALA A 486 74.00 9.44 -71.12
CA ALA A 486 73.93 10.32 -69.94
C ALA A 486 72.58 10.20 -69.24
N ARG A 487 72.58 10.35 -67.91
CA ARG A 487 71.39 10.14 -67.09
C ARG A 487 71.23 11.19 -65.99
N PHE A 488 69.98 11.63 -65.80
CA PHE A 488 69.62 12.71 -64.90
C PHE A 488 68.37 12.39 -64.08
N HIS A 489 68.38 12.73 -62.79
CA HIS A 489 67.17 12.81 -61.97
C HIS A 489 66.65 14.23 -61.98
N CYS A 490 65.40 14.39 -62.40
CA CYS A 490 64.77 15.69 -62.56
C CYS A 490 63.57 15.82 -61.64
N ILE A 491 63.40 17.00 -61.05
CA ILE A 491 62.17 17.38 -60.33
C ILE A 491 61.79 18.81 -60.69
N ALA A 492 60.51 19.01 -60.96
CA ALA A 492 59.90 20.31 -61.24
C ALA A 492 58.73 20.54 -60.28
N VAL A 493 58.71 21.69 -59.61
CA VAL A 493 57.67 22.09 -58.66
C VAL A 493 57.04 23.39 -59.15
N GLY A 494 55.72 23.40 -59.30
CA GLY A 494 55.00 24.55 -59.83
C GLY A 494 53.50 24.50 -59.55
N LYS A 495 52.71 25.24 -60.32
CA LYS A 495 51.25 25.29 -60.18
C LYS A 495 50.52 24.69 -61.39
N TRP A 496 49.44 23.95 -61.14
CA TRP A 496 48.59 23.35 -62.18
C TRP A 496 47.26 24.07 -62.39
N LYS A 497 46.91 25.00 -61.48
CA LYS A 497 45.74 25.89 -61.56
C LYS A 497 46.09 27.26 -61.00
#